data_AF-A0A659V3P8-F1
#
_entry.id   AF-A0A659V3P8-F1
#
_cell.length_a   1.000
_cell.length_b   1.000
_cell.length_c   1.000
_cell.angle_alpha   90.00
_cell.angle_beta   90.00
_cell.angle_gamma   90.00
#
_symmetry.space_group_name_H-M   'P 1'
#
loop_
_entity.id
_entity.type
_entity.pdbx_description
1 polymer ?
#
loop_
_entity_poly.entity_id
_entity_poly.type
_entity_poly.pdbx_seq_one_letter_code
_entity_poly.pdbx_strand_id
1 'polypeptide(L)'
;MRAILFSSNLGDIPADLAFKNNFSAVTDPAATDDSSEGYQVGSAWVNTATDTAFVCVDATPGAAIWTATAQVGSTQGDPAAHTVSGTLTPADLLARIITIDQGGGAASLQQLPTGAALQAALPADFPFNDSFDVSVINTSIVDAEDATITTNDGMTLIGSMDFPAHSSPTIPSSGILRFRNTGAGTFTVYRVG
;
A
#
# COMPACT_ATOMS: atom_id res chain seq x y z
N MET A 1 -37.01 -8.52 -13.26
CA MET A 1 -37.63 -7.32 -12.67
C MET A 1 -36.84 -6.14 -13.21
N ARG A 2 -37.44 -5.23 -14.00
CA ARG A 2 -36.72 -4.06 -14.52
C ARG A 2 -36.71 -3.01 -13.41
N ALA A 3 -35.54 -2.69 -12.87
CA ALA A 3 -35.38 -1.55 -11.98
C ALA A 3 -35.04 -0.32 -12.83
N ILE A 4 -35.87 0.72 -12.73
CA ILE A 4 -35.60 2.01 -13.35
C ILE A 4 -35.00 2.90 -12.26
N LEU A 5 -33.79 3.38 -12.48
CA LEU A 5 -33.17 4.40 -11.62
C LEU A 5 -33.42 5.76 -12.26
N PHE A 6 -34.00 6.70 -11.50
CA PHE A 6 -34.23 8.06 -11.99
C PHE A 6 -33.06 8.96 -11.62
N SER A 7 -32.51 9.66 -12.62
CA SER A 7 -31.58 10.77 -12.44
C SER A 7 -32.25 12.06 -12.90
N SER A 8 -32.20 13.12 -12.07
CA SER A 8 -32.84 14.41 -12.39
C SER A 8 -32.33 15.05 -13.68
N ASN A 9 -31.15 14.65 -14.16
CA ASN A 9 -30.51 15.23 -15.34
C ASN A 9 -30.52 14.30 -16.57
N LEU A 10 -30.79 13.01 -16.40
CA LEU A 10 -30.69 12.00 -17.48
C LEU A 10 -31.98 11.18 -17.67
N GLY A 11 -32.99 11.36 -16.82
CA GLY A 11 -34.27 10.65 -16.88
C GLY A 11 -34.17 9.20 -16.40
N ASP A 12 -35.04 8.34 -16.92
CA ASP A 12 -35.07 6.90 -16.65
C ASP A 12 -33.83 6.23 -17.26
N ILE A 13 -32.88 5.83 -16.42
CA ILE A 13 -31.72 5.05 -16.86
C ILE A 13 -32.09 3.57 -16.74
N PRO A 14 -32.21 2.81 -17.84
CA PRO A 14 -32.50 1.39 -17.77
C PRO A 14 -31.26 0.64 -17.28
N ALA A 15 -31.26 0.18 -16.02
CA ALA A 15 -30.33 -0.84 -15.54
C ALA A 15 -30.96 -2.21 -15.82
N ASP A 16 -30.67 -2.78 -16.99
CA ASP A 16 -31.17 -4.11 -17.35
C ASP A 16 -30.34 -5.20 -16.68
N LEU A 17 -30.42 -5.28 -15.36
CA LEU A 17 -29.89 -6.41 -14.61
C LEU A 17 -30.92 -7.53 -14.72
N ALA A 18 -30.72 -8.44 -15.67
CA ALA A 18 -31.63 -9.54 -15.97
C ALA A 18 -31.89 -10.47 -14.75
N PHE A 19 -31.02 -10.43 -13.74
CA PHE A 19 -31.00 -11.25 -12.54
C PHE A 19 -30.65 -10.42 -11.28
N LYS A 20 -30.92 -10.96 -10.08
CA LYS A 20 -30.67 -10.28 -8.80
C LYS A 20 -29.18 -10.00 -8.63
N ASN A 21 -28.83 -8.81 -8.13
CA ASN A 21 -27.47 -8.43 -7.74
C ASN A 21 -27.53 -7.85 -6.32
N ASN A 22 -26.44 -7.93 -5.57
CA ASN A 22 -26.39 -7.40 -4.20
C ASN A 22 -25.21 -6.46 -4.03
N PHE A 23 -25.45 -5.16 -4.24
CA PHE A 23 -24.39 -4.13 -4.17
C PHE A 23 -24.29 -3.42 -2.82
N SER A 24 -25.10 -3.84 -1.84
CA SER A 24 -25.15 -3.25 -0.50
C SER A 24 -24.90 -4.29 0.59
N ALA A 25 -24.33 -5.44 0.23
CA ALA A 25 -24.04 -6.49 1.18
C ALA A 25 -22.90 -6.08 2.11
N VAL A 26 -22.96 -6.56 3.35
CA VAL A 26 -21.91 -6.38 4.36
C VAL A 26 -21.24 -7.69 4.75
N THR A 27 -21.59 -8.78 4.06
CA THR A 27 -21.02 -10.12 4.22
C THR A 27 -20.73 -10.69 2.84
N ASP A 28 -19.80 -11.63 2.76
CA ASP A 28 -19.53 -12.37 1.53
C ASP A 28 -20.73 -13.27 1.19
N PRO A 29 -20.99 -13.55 -0.09
CA PRO A 29 -22.09 -14.43 -0.49
C PRO A 29 -21.86 -15.86 0.01
N ALA A 30 -22.89 -16.47 0.57
CA ALA A 30 -22.91 -17.86 0.98
C ALA A 30 -23.33 -18.78 -0.17
N ALA A 31 -23.13 -20.09 0.01
CA ALA A 31 -23.60 -21.09 -0.93
C ALA A 31 -25.15 -21.15 -1.06
N THR A 32 -25.88 -20.59 -0.09
CA THR A 32 -27.34 -20.43 -0.14
C THR A 32 -27.80 -19.16 -0.85
N ASP A 33 -26.89 -18.22 -1.14
CA ASP A 33 -27.18 -17.04 -1.97
C ASP A 33 -27.23 -17.48 -3.44
N ASP A 34 -28.31 -18.19 -3.80
CA ASP A 34 -28.40 -19.01 -4.99
C ASP A 34 -29.66 -18.73 -5.82
N SER A 35 -29.98 -19.61 -6.77
CA SER A 35 -31.14 -19.45 -7.64
C SER A 35 -32.50 -19.53 -6.96
N SER A 36 -32.61 -20.17 -5.79
CA SER A 36 -33.82 -20.17 -4.97
C SER A 36 -34.12 -18.77 -4.40
N GLU A 37 -33.11 -17.92 -4.26
CA GLU A 37 -33.23 -16.53 -3.83
C GLU A 37 -33.21 -15.51 -4.99
N GLY A 38 -33.16 -16.01 -6.24
CA GLY A 38 -33.22 -15.20 -7.46
C GLY A 38 -31.87 -14.77 -8.02
N TYR A 39 -30.75 -15.25 -7.46
CA TYR A 39 -29.42 -15.08 -8.05
C TYR A 39 -29.21 -16.03 -9.23
N GLN A 40 -28.36 -15.65 -10.18
CA GLN A 40 -28.00 -16.48 -11.33
C GLN A 40 -26.51 -16.36 -11.61
N VAL A 41 -25.99 -17.25 -12.45
CA VAL A 41 -24.65 -17.06 -13.01
C VAL A 41 -24.58 -15.67 -13.67
N GLY A 42 -23.57 -14.89 -13.30
CA GLY A 42 -23.40 -13.50 -13.70
C GLY A 42 -23.91 -12.47 -12.68
N SER A 43 -24.66 -12.88 -11.65
CA SER A 43 -24.98 -12.01 -10.52
C SER A 43 -23.71 -11.48 -9.88
N ALA A 44 -23.68 -10.19 -9.59
CA ALA A 44 -22.61 -9.52 -8.90
C ALA A 44 -23.01 -9.22 -7.45
N TRP A 45 -22.03 -9.29 -6.58
CA TRP A 45 -22.15 -9.06 -5.16
C TRP A 45 -20.99 -8.18 -4.70
N VAL A 46 -21.27 -7.08 -4.03
CA VAL A 46 -20.24 -6.22 -3.44
C VAL A 46 -20.38 -6.30 -1.93
N ASN A 47 -19.38 -6.88 -1.29
CA ASN A 47 -19.23 -6.75 0.15
C ASN A 47 -18.59 -5.39 0.45
N THR A 48 -19.40 -4.43 0.88
CA THR A 48 -18.97 -3.06 1.18
C THR A 48 -18.22 -2.95 2.50
N ALA A 49 -18.20 -4.01 3.33
CA ALA A 49 -17.39 -4.07 4.53
C ALA A 49 -15.93 -4.43 4.25
N THR A 50 -15.66 -5.15 3.15
CA THR A 50 -14.31 -5.62 2.76
C THR A 50 -13.85 -5.09 1.40
N ASP A 51 -14.63 -4.19 0.79
CA ASP A 51 -14.43 -3.66 -0.57
C ASP A 51 -14.15 -4.73 -1.63
N THR A 52 -14.70 -5.92 -1.41
CA THR A 52 -14.50 -7.07 -2.28
C THR A 52 -15.75 -7.29 -3.12
N ALA A 53 -15.56 -7.30 -4.44
CA ALA A 53 -16.60 -7.70 -5.37
C ALA A 53 -16.49 -9.19 -5.70
N PHE A 54 -17.64 -9.82 -5.93
CA PHE A 54 -17.80 -11.23 -6.26
C PHE A 54 -18.74 -11.35 -7.46
N VAL A 55 -18.55 -12.41 -8.25
CA VAL A 55 -19.47 -12.81 -9.33
C VAL A 55 -19.91 -14.26 -9.11
N CYS A 56 -21.21 -14.51 -9.18
CA CYS A 56 -21.78 -15.83 -9.14
C CYS A 56 -21.42 -16.57 -10.42
N VAL A 57 -20.70 -17.69 -10.28
CA VAL A 57 -20.28 -18.54 -11.41
C VAL A 57 -21.08 -19.83 -11.49
N ASP A 58 -21.76 -20.19 -10.40
CA ASP A 58 -22.75 -21.28 -10.32
C ASP A 58 -23.83 -20.88 -9.31
N ALA A 59 -25.11 -20.99 -9.66
CA ALA A 59 -26.23 -20.61 -8.80
C ALA A 59 -27.05 -21.82 -8.31
N THR A 60 -26.44 -23.01 -8.24
CA THR A 60 -27.10 -24.24 -7.78
C THR A 60 -27.71 -24.08 -6.38
N PRO A 61 -29.00 -24.46 -6.18
CA PRO A 61 -29.65 -24.34 -4.87
C PRO A 61 -28.89 -25.07 -3.75
N GLY A 62 -28.60 -24.35 -2.67
CA GLY A 62 -27.83 -24.76 -1.51
C GLY A 62 -26.32 -24.93 -1.75
N ALA A 63 -25.83 -24.66 -2.96
CA ALA A 63 -24.47 -24.93 -3.38
C ALA A 63 -23.93 -23.91 -4.42
N ALA A 64 -24.36 -22.65 -4.35
CA ALA A 64 -23.85 -21.61 -5.23
C ALA A 64 -22.35 -21.38 -5.05
N ILE A 65 -21.67 -21.06 -6.15
CA ILE A 65 -20.25 -20.74 -6.20
C ILE A 65 -20.11 -19.27 -6.61
N TRP A 66 -19.49 -18.50 -5.72
CA TRP A 66 -19.19 -17.09 -5.92
C TRP A 66 -17.68 -16.89 -5.98
N THR A 67 -17.19 -16.29 -7.07
CA THR A 67 -15.77 -16.01 -7.26
C THR A 67 -15.48 -14.56 -6.93
N ALA A 68 -14.60 -14.30 -5.97
CA ALA A 68 -14.10 -12.95 -5.70
C ALA A 68 -13.33 -12.40 -6.91
N THR A 69 -13.64 -11.18 -7.35
CA THR A 69 -12.83 -10.43 -8.30
C THR A 69 -11.67 -9.79 -7.54
N ALA A 70 -10.64 -10.57 -7.25
CA ALA A 70 -9.52 -10.11 -6.44
C ALA A 70 -8.67 -9.07 -7.19
N GLN A 71 -8.30 -7.98 -6.51
CA GLN A 71 -7.15 -7.17 -6.90
C GLN A 71 -5.89 -7.92 -6.42
N VAL A 72 -5.20 -8.60 -7.33
CA VAL A 72 -4.04 -9.46 -7.02
C VAL A 72 -2.79 -8.68 -6.60
N GLY A 73 -2.73 -7.37 -6.86
CA GLY A 73 -1.58 -6.52 -6.48
C GLY A 73 -2.00 -5.17 -5.94
N SER A 74 -1.30 -4.67 -4.93
CA SER A 74 -1.31 -3.25 -4.60
C SER A 74 -0.46 -2.50 -5.62
N THR A 75 -0.93 -1.34 -6.11
CA THR A 75 -0.10 -0.48 -6.97
C THR A 75 1.11 0.02 -6.17
N GLN A 76 2.30 -0.42 -6.54
CA GLN A 76 3.56 0.13 -6.07
C GLN A 76 4.00 1.22 -7.06
N GLY A 77 4.19 2.44 -6.58
CA GLY A 77 4.77 3.52 -7.38
C GLY A 77 6.26 3.30 -7.62
N ASP A 78 6.84 4.06 -8.55
CA ASP A 78 8.28 4.01 -8.81
C ASP A 78 9.09 4.25 -7.51
N PRO A 79 10.16 3.48 -7.25
CA PRO A 79 11.04 3.73 -6.12
C PRO A 79 11.64 5.13 -6.18
N ALA A 80 11.83 5.75 -5.01
CA ALA A 80 12.58 6.99 -4.90
C ALA A 80 14.08 6.70 -5.07
N ALA A 81 14.68 7.20 -6.15
CA ALA A 81 16.08 6.97 -6.49
C ALA A 81 16.96 8.14 -6.06
N HIS A 82 18.04 7.85 -5.33
CA HIS A 82 19.02 8.85 -4.87
C HIS A 82 20.43 8.47 -5.31
N THR A 83 21.13 9.44 -5.91
CA THR A 83 22.50 9.23 -6.42
C THR A 83 23.54 10.12 -5.76
N VAL A 84 23.16 10.90 -4.75
CA VAL A 84 24.06 11.76 -3.98
C VAL A 84 23.60 11.83 -2.53
N SER A 85 24.49 12.25 -1.63
CA SER A 85 24.10 12.61 -0.26
C SER A 85 23.12 13.77 -0.28
N GLY A 86 22.11 13.73 0.59
CA GLY A 86 21.10 14.79 0.65
C GLY A 86 20.01 14.50 1.67
N THR A 87 19.03 15.40 1.73
CA THR A 87 17.84 15.22 2.56
C THR A 87 16.75 14.53 1.75
N LEU A 88 16.31 13.37 2.22
CA LEU A 88 15.13 12.68 1.73
C LEU A 88 13.88 13.53 1.97
N THR A 89 12.97 13.52 1.01
CA THR A 89 11.67 14.19 1.11
C THR A 89 10.63 13.26 1.74
N PRO A 90 9.52 13.81 2.28
CA PRO A 90 8.40 12.97 2.69
C PRO A 90 7.85 12.11 1.55
N ALA A 91 7.89 12.59 0.30
CA ALA A 91 7.44 11.82 -0.86
C ALA A 91 8.32 10.58 -1.10
N ASP A 92 9.63 10.69 -0.86
CA ASP A 92 10.55 9.55 -0.97
C ASP A 92 10.20 8.44 0.03
N LEU A 93 9.83 8.82 1.27
CA LEU A 93 9.37 7.86 2.28
C LEU A 93 8.01 7.24 1.91
N LEU A 94 7.09 8.04 1.36
CA LEU A 94 5.76 7.59 0.94
C LEU A 94 5.78 6.71 -0.31
N ALA A 95 6.86 6.74 -1.10
CA ALA A 95 7.11 5.78 -2.18
C ALA A 95 7.34 4.34 -1.67
N ARG A 96 7.58 4.14 -0.37
CA ARG A 96 7.80 2.85 0.32
C ARG A 96 9.06 2.07 -0.10
N ILE A 97 9.71 2.44 -1.19
CA ILE A 97 10.98 1.87 -1.63
C ILE A 97 11.93 3.02 -1.99
N ILE A 98 13.11 3.01 -1.39
CA ILE A 98 14.21 3.92 -1.70
C ILE A 98 15.36 3.10 -2.27
N THR A 99 15.90 3.56 -3.40
CA THR A 99 17.10 3.00 -4.02
C THR A 99 18.23 4.02 -3.98
N ILE A 100 19.44 3.58 -3.66
CA ILE A 100 20.60 4.45 -3.50
C ILE A 100 21.76 3.92 -4.36
N ASP A 101 22.36 4.79 -5.17
CA ASP A 101 23.52 4.49 -6.02
C ASP A 101 24.38 5.76 -6.18
N GLN A 102 25.30 6.00 -5.23
CA GLN A 102 26.00 7.29 -5.10
C GLN A 102 26.92 7.61 -6.28
N GLY A 103 27.40 6.60 -7.03
CA GLY A 103 28.11 6.76 -8.29
C GLY A 103 29.39 7.62 -8.27
N GLY A 104 29.86 8.00 -7.08
CA GLY A 104 30.99 8.89 -6.82
C GLY A 104 32.15 8.23 -6.08
N GLY A 105 32.09 6.91 -5.87
CA GLY A 105 33.12 6.11 -5.22
C GLY A 105 33.30 6.41 -3.74
N ALA A 106 32.27 6.93 -3.07
CA ALA A 106 32.32 7.27 -1.65
C ALA A 106 30.97 7.07 -0.95
N ALA A 107 31.01 6.96 0.37
CA ALA A 107 29.81 6.76 1.17
C ALA A 107 28.82 7.93 1.01
N SER A 108 27.52 7.62 1.11
CA SER A 108 26.43 8.58 1.00
C SER A 108 25.70 8.74 2.32
N LEU A 109 25.31 9.98 2.63
CA LEU A 109 24.49 10.32 3.78
C LEU A 109 23.11 10.75 3.29
N GLN A 110 22.10 9.95 3.64
CA GLN A 110 20.70 10.21 3.32
C GLN A 110 19.99 10.68 4.59
N GLN A 111 19.87 12.00 4.75
CA GLN A 111 19.22 12.58 5.92
C GLN A 111 17.71 12.47 5.79
N LEU A 112 17.03 12.00 6.85
CA LEU A 112 15.56 11.97 6.87
C LEU A 112 14.95 13.38 6.73
N PRO A 113 13.69 13.51 6.27
CA PRO A 113 12.94 14.75 6.42
C PRO A 113 12.73 15.08 7.91
N THR A 114 12.33 16.31 8.22
CA THR A 114 11.87 16.61 9.58
C THR A 114 10.58 15.84 9.88
N GLY A 115 10.38 15.45 11.14
CA GLY A 115 9.16 14.75 11.56
C GLY A 115 7.91 15.59 11.32
N ALA A 116 7.99 16.92 11.45
CA ALA A 116 6.91 17.83 11.09
C ALA A 116 6.56 17.77 9.59
N ALA A 117 7.56 17.74 8.70
CA ALA A 117 7.33 17.62 7.27
C ALA A 117 6.74 16.26 6.88
N LEU A 118 7.20 15.17 7.52
CA LEU A 118 6.62 13.85 7.30
C LEU A 118 5.17 13.77 7.78
N GLN A 119 4.88 14.28 8.98
CA GLN A 119 3.50 14.31 9.52
C GLN A 119 2.55 15.10 8.62
N ALA A 120 3.02 16.20 8.01
CA ALA A 120 2.21 17.02 7.10
C ALA A 120 1.91 16.32 5.76
N ALA A 121 2.76 15.38 5.32
CA ALA A 121 2.57 14.62 4.08
C ALA A 121 1.73 13.35 4.28
N LEU A 122 1.63 12.85 5.52
CA LEU A 122 0.79 11.71 5.87
C LEU A 122 -0.69 12.12 5.93
N PRO A 123 -1.61 11.15 5.79
CA PRO A 123 -3.04 11.38 6.04
C PRO A 123 -3.27 12.05 7.39
N ALA A 124 -4.25 12.97 7.44
CA ALA A 124 -4.55 13.75 8.64
C ALA A 124 -4.95 12.90 9.85
N ASP A 125 -5.38 11.66 9.60
CA ASP A 125 -5.77 10.68 10.58
C ASP A 125 -4.63 9.74 11.01
N PHE A 126 -3.39 9.87 10.51
CA PHE A 126 -2.27 9.01 10.92
C PHE A 126 -1.94 9.18 12.41
N PRO A 127 -2.43 8.28 13.28
CA PRO A 127 -2.53 8.52 14.70
C PRO A 127 -1.21 8.25 15.43
N PHE A 128 -1.15 8.68 16.68
CA PHE A 128 -0.08 8.26 17.59
C PHE A 128 -0.01 6.73 17.68
N ASN A 129 1.21 6.19 17.69
CA ASN A 129 1.55 4.76 17.64
C ASN A 129 1.37 4.03 16.31
N ASP A 130 0.80 4.65 15.28
CA ASP A 130 0.78 4.00 13.97
C ASP A 130 2.15 4.02 13.32
N SER A 131 2.35 3.07 12.41
CA SER A 131 3.61 2.92 11.72
C SER A 131 3.45 2.50 10.27
N PHE A 132 4.45 2.83 9.46
CA PHE A 132 4.59 2.31 8.11
C PHE A 132 6.04 1.91 7.84
N ASP A 133 6.22 0.97 6.93
CA ASP A 133 7.51 0.42 6.56
C ASP A 133 7.98 1.01 5.22
N VAL A 134 9.29 1.25 5.14
CA VAL A 134 10.01 1.69 3.95
C VAL A 134 11.21 0.76 3.74
N SER A 135 11.32 0.19 2.55
CA SER A 135 12.49 -0.58 2.14
C SER A 135 13.57 0.37 1.64
N VAL A 136 14.78 0.25 2.16
CA VAL A 136 15.95 0.96 1.65
C VAL A 136 16.89 -0.07 1.04
N ILE A 137 17.33 0.20 -0.19
CA ILE A 137 18.16 -0.72 -0.98
C ILE A 137 19.32 0.08 -1.56
N ASN A 138 20.53 -0.23 -1.12
CA ASN A 138 21.75 0.21 -1.79
C ASN A 138 22.02 -0.73 -2.97
N THR A 139 22.01 -0.17 -4.18
CA THR A 139 22.21 -0.90 -5.42
C THR A 139 23.60 -0.74 -5.98
N SER A 140 24.44 0.11 -5.39
CA SER A 140 25.82 0.27 -5.82
C SER A 140 26.58 -1.04 -5.68
N ILE A 141 27.45 -1.33 -6.64
CA ILE A 141 28.39 -2.47 -6.58
C ILE A 141 29.80 -2.03 -6.15
N VAL A 142 30.00 -0.74 -5.88
CA VAL A 142 31.29 -0.17 -5.51
C VAL A 142 31.43 -0.23 -3.99
N ASP A 143 32.40 -1.01 -3.48
CA ASP A 143 32.64 -1.24 -2.05
C ASP A 143 32.69 0.04 -1.18
N ALA A 144 33.07 1.18 -1.75
CA ALA A 144 33.20 2.44 -1.04
C ALA A 144 31.88 3.22 -0.90
N GLU A 145 30.80 2.79 -1.58
CA GLU A 145 29.54 3.52 -1.71
C GLU A 145 28.47 3.03 -0.73
N ASP A 146 28.86 2.83 0.53
CA ASP A 146 27.91 2.54 1.60
C ASP A 146 26.95 3.71 1.80
N ALA A 147 25.68 3.41 2.09
CA ALA A 147 24.65 4.40 2.31
C ALA A 147 24.22 4.41 3.78
N THR A 148 24.23 5.56 4.41
CA THR A 148 23.79 5.71 5.81
C THR A 148 22.58 6.64 5.89
N ILE A 149 21.51 6.17 6.51
CA ILE A 149 20.37 7.02 6.87
C ILE A 149 20.72 7.83 8.13
N THR A 150 20.56 9.15 8.07
CA THR A 150 20.90 10.06 9.17
C THR A 150 19.66 10.79 9.70
N THR A 151 19.74 11.25 10.96
CA THR A 151 18.59 11.83 11.65
C THR A 151 18.33 13.29 11.26
N ASN A 152 17.14 13.76 11.60
CA ASN A 152 16.73 15.15 11.48
C ASN A 152 15.77 15.51 12.63
N ASP A 153 15.35 16.77 12.72
CA ASP A 153 14.46 17.26 13.77
C ASP A 153 13.17 16.42 13.82
N GLY A 154 12.86 15.88 15.00
CA GLY A 154 11.70 15.02 15.22
C GLY A 154 11.89 13.55 14.81
N MET A 155 13.09 13.13 14.40
CA MET A 155 13.41 11.74 14.08
C MET A 155 14.32 11.12 15.15
N THR A 156 14.00 9.90 15.59
CA THR A 156 14.85 9.11 16.50
C THR A 156 15.16 7.77 15.85
N LEU A 157 16.45 7.48 15.62
CA LEU A 157 16.90 6.26 14.93
C LEU A 157 17.24 5.15 15.94
N ILE A 158 16.75 3.94 15.72
CA ILE A 158 17.01 2.75 16.54
C ILE A 158 17.46 1.58 15.64
N GLY A 159 18.66 1.04 15.92
CA GLY A 159 19.29 -0.02 15.12
C GLY A 159 20.31 0.51 14.11
N SER A 160 20.90 -0.39 13.31
CA SER A 160 21.89 0.00 12.30
C SER A 160 21.22 0.70 11.12
N MET A 161 21.60 1.95 10.88
CA MET A 161 21.12 2.76 9.76
C MET A 161 22.10 2.77 8.59
N ASP A 162 23.01 1.80 8.59
CA ASP A 162 23.97 1.55 7.54
C ASP A 162 23.43 0.51 6.55
N PHE A 163 23.63 0.78 5.26
CA PHE A 163 23.21 -0.01 4.12
C PHE A 163 24.41 -0.12 3.18
N PRO A 164 25.26 -1.14 3.39
CA PRO A 164 26.49 -1.25 2.63
C PRO A 164 26.24 -1.47 1.14
N ALA A 165 27.23 -1.19 0.31
CA ALA A 165 27.14 -1.47 -1.12
C ALA A 165 26.86 -2.96 -1.41
N HIS A 166 26.12 -3.24 -2.48
CA HIS A 166 25.92 -4.58 -3.03
C HIS A 166 27.15 -5.06 -3.83
N SER A 167 28.33 -4.97 -3.23
CA SER A 167 29.57 -5.44 -3.85
C SER A 167 29.80 -6.95 -3.72
N SER A 168 28.97 -7.63 -2.91
CA SER A 168 28.98 -9.08 -2.72
C SER A 168 27.58 -9.60 -2.34
N PRO A 169 27.20 -10.82 -2.75
CA PRO A 169 25.91 -11.42 -2.42
C PRO A 169 25.71 -11.72 -0.92
N THR A 170 26.78 -11.66 -0.12
CA THR A 170 26.71 -11.89 1.34
C THR A 170 26.55 -10.60 2.15
N ILE A 171 26.60 -9.44 1.49
CA ILE A 171 26.50 -8.14 2.15
C ILE A 171 25.02 -7.73 2.20
N PRO A 172 24.48 -7.38 3.38
CA PRO A 172 23.09 -6.96 3.53
C PRO A 172 22.90 -5.51 3.05
N SER A 173 22.89 -5.32 1.73
CA SER A 173 22.76 -3.99 1.10
C SER A 173 21.35 -3.40 1.17
N SER A 174 20.43 -4.07 1.85
CA SER A 174 19.05 -3.62 2.02
C SER A 174 18.55 -3.83 3.44
N GLY A 175 17.46 -3.16 3.76
CA GLY A 175 16.75 -3.35 5.02
C GLY A 175 15.43 -2.61 5.07
N ILE A 176 14.66 -2.92 6.09
CA ILE A 176 13.34 -2.31 6.30
C ILE A 176 13.42 -1.35 7.47
N LEU A 177 12.99 -0.11 7.22
CA LEU A 177 12.84 0.93 8.21
C LEU A 177 11.36 1.09 8.55
N ARG A 178 11.02 0.88 9.83
CA ARG A 178 9.69 1.14 10.36
C ARG A 178 9.63 2.52 10.99
N PHE A 179 8.84 3.41 10.40
CA PHE A 179 8.56 4.74 10.93
C PHE A 179 7.32 4.66 11.82
N ARG A 180 7.47 4.84 13.14
CA ARG A 180 6.36 4.88 14.09
C ARG A 180 6.13 6.29 14.58
N ASN A 181 4.89 6.77 14.51
CA ASN A 181 4.49 8.04 15.12
C ASN A 181 4.55 7.93 16.65
N THR A 182 5.29 8.85 17.26
CA THR A 182 5.51 8.92 18.71
C THR A 182 5.13 10.28 19.30
N GLY A 183 4.42 11.11 18.53
CA GLY A 183 3.93 12.42 18.95
C GLY A 183 3.80 13.35 17.76
N ALA A 184 3.21 14.54 17.98
CA ALA A 184 3.05 15.53 16.92
C ALA A 184 4.41 15.84 16.25
N GLY A 185 4.52 15.54 14.96
CA GLY A 185 5.75 15.73 14.19
C GLY A 185 6.96 14.96 14.70
N THR A 186 6.77 13.87 15.44
CA THR A 186 7.85 13.10 16.08
C THR A 186 7.73 11.61 15.77
N PHE A 187 8.79 11.02 15.22
CA PHE A 187 8.82 9.62 14.81
C PHE A 187 10.04 8.91 15.39
N THR A 188 9.82 7.65 15.79
CA THR A 188 10.92 6.70 16.02
C THR A 188 11.02 5.76 14.83
N VAL A 189 12.24 5.62 14.29
CA VAL A 189 12.55 4.84 13.10
C VAL A 189 13.38 3.62 13.52
N TYR A 190 12.82 2.43 13.33
CA TYR A 190 13.45 1.18 13.72
C TYR A 190 13.98 0.43 12.50
N ARG A 191 15.22 -0.06 12.56
CA ARG A 191 15.71 -1.09 11.65
C ARG A 191 15.14 -2.44 12.07
N VAL A 192 14.23 -3.01 11.25
CA VAL A 192 13.48 -4.23 11.59
C VAL A 192 13.73 -5.41 10.65
N GLY A 193 14.58 -5.21 9.64
CA GLY A 193 15.00 -6.23 8.66
C GLY A 193 16.28 -5.82 7.96
#